data_AF-A0A223HDH7-F1
#
_entry.id   AF-A0A223HDH7-F1
#
_cell.length_a   1.000
_cell.length_b   1.000
_cell.length_c   1.000
_cell.angle_alpha   90.00
_cell.angle_beta   90.00
_cell.angle_gamma   90.00
#
_symmetry.space_group_name_H-M   'P 1'
#
loop_
_entity.id
_entity.type
_entity.pdbx_description
1 polymer ?
#
loop_
_entity_poly.entity_id
_entity_poly.type
_entity_poly.pdbx_seq_one_letter_code
_entity_poly.pdbx_strand_id
1 'polypeptide(L)'
;MGVMPIMRVPKDAQTTKRTTYNWISKATFWAYLVWSLESIIVVKVGKERYENFQKSNNKRFDEVIYNIIFLSILIPHFLLPIASWRHGPQVAIFKNMWTHYQLKYLKITGTPIVFPNLYSLTWGLCFFSWGLSFAVILSQHYLQDDFELWHSLAYYHIIAMLDGFCSLWYINCNAFGTASKGLAQNLHKALEADHPALMLAQYRHLWVDLSHMMQQLGRAYSNMYGIYCMVIFFTTTISLYGALSEILEHGLSYKEMGLFVIVGYCMTLLFIICNEAYHASRKVGHEFQVRLLNVNLGAIDHSTQREVEMFLVAIAKNPPIMNLDGFTNIN
;
A
#
# COMPACT_ATOMS: atom_id res chain seq x y z
N MET A 1 -8.17 -8.10 9.13
CA MET A 1 -7.42 -9.36 9.25
C MET A 1 -6.17 -9.16 10.08
N GLY A 2 -5.78 -10.17 10.87
CA GLY A 2 -4.60 -10.14 11.76
C GLY A 2 -3.24 -10.16 11.07
N VAL A 3 -3.15 -9.75 9.81
CA VAL A 3 -1.93 -9.83 9.00
C VAL A 3 -0.80 -9.01 9.63
N MET A 4 -1.13 -7.93 10.34
CA MET A 4 -0.15 -7.14 11.09
C MET A 4 -0.55 -6.96 12.55
N PRO A 5 0.01 -7.74 13.48
CA PRO A 5 -0.37 -7.72 14.89
C PRO A 5 0.33 -6.55 15.61
N ILE A 6 -0.13 -5.35 15.30
CA ILE A 6 0.33 -4.12 15.92
C ILE A 6 -0.58 -3.78 17.08
N MET A 7 0.00 -3.43 18.22
CA MET A 7 -0.74 -3.03 19.41
C MET A 7 -0.58 -1.54 19.69
N ARG A 8 -1.66 -0.94 20.19
CA ARG A 8 -1.55 0.36 20.84
C ARG A 8 -0.99 0.16 22.24
N VAL A 9 -0.04 1.03 22.60
CA VAL A 9 0.52 1.04 23.94
C VAL A 9 -0.57 1.53 24.92
N PRO A 10 -0.74 0.88 26.09
CA PRO A 10 -1.66 1.32 27.12
C PRO A 10 -1.40 2.77 27.56
N LYS A 11 -2.46 3.51 27.93
CA LYS A 11 -2.38 4.94 28.28
C LYS A 11 -1.55 5.20 29.55
N ASP A 12 -1.43 4.19 30.40
CA ASP A 12 -0.72 4.16 31.67
C ASP A 12 0.79 3.90 31.52
N ALA A 13 1.26 3.49 30.34
CA ALA A 13 2.68 3.29 30.11
C ALA A 13 3.40 4.65 29.94
N GLN A 14 4.44 4.91 30.75
CA GLN A 14 5.30 6.10 30.64
C GLN A 14 6.23 6.03 29.41
N THR A 15 5.67 6.08 28.21
CA THR A 15 6.42 6.06 26.95
C THR A 15 5.83 7.01 25.93
N THR A 16 6.71 7.57 25.10
CA THR A 16 6.34 8.41 23.97
C THR A 16 5.87 7.59 22.76
N LYS A 17 6.09 6.27 22.76
CA LYS A 17 5.66 5.36 21.69
C LYS A 17 4.18 5.01 21.86
N ARG A 18 3.38 5.24 20.82
CA ARG A 18 1.95 4.88 20.81
C ARG A 18 1.66 3.51 20.19
N THR A 19 2.58 3.03 19.38
CA THR A 19 2.43 1.80 18.61
C THR A 19 3.59 0.86 18.92
N THR A 20 3.29 -0.40 19.21
CA THR A 20 4.29 -1.43 19.50
C THR A 20 4.00 -2.73 18.76
N TYR A 21 5.04 -3.53 18.57
CA TYR A 21 4.97 -4.86 17.98
C TYR A 21 5.76 -5.81 18.89
N ASN A 22 5.16 -6.95 19.22
CA ASN A 22 5.83 -8.01 19.98
C ASN A 22 5.36 -9.37 19.45
N TRP A 23 6.28 -10.30 19.26
CA TRP A 23 6.02 -11.68 18.84
C TRP A 23 5.10 -12.45 19.81
N ILE A 24 5.12 -12.10 21.10
CA ILE A 24 4.38 -12.80 22.17
C ILE A 24 3.12 -12.01 22.59
N SER A 25 2.64 -11.12 21.72
CA SER A 25 1.52 -10.24 22.04
C SER A 25 0.16 -10.92 21.84
N LYS A 26 -0.89 -10.48 22.55
CA LYS A 26 -2.26 -10.98 22.35
C LYS A 26 -2.73 -10.84 20.91
N ALA A 27 -2.35 -9.75 20.24
CA ALA A 27 -2.66 -9.52 18.84
C ALA A 27 -1.94 -10.53 17.92
N THR A 28 -0.71 -10.89 18.26
CA THR A 28 0.11 -11.86 17.51
C THR A 28 -0.42 -13.27 17.68
N PHE A 29 -0.79 -13.67 18.90
CA PHE A 29 -1.47 -14.96 19.12
C PHE A 29 -2.79 -15.05 18.37
N TRP A 30 -3.59 -13.99 18.36
CA TRP A 30 -4.81 -13.93 17.56
C TRP A 30 -4.53 -14.08 16.06
N ALA A 31 -3.51 -13.38 15.55
CA ALA A 31 -3.07 -13.50 14.17
C ALA A 31 -2.65 -14.92 13.81
N TYR A 32 -1.88 -15.58 14.67
CA TYR A 32 -1.46 -16.98 14.48
C TYR A 32 -2.63 -17.93 14.47
N LEU A 33 -3.57 -17.78 15.41
CA LEU A 33 -4.76 -18.63 15.47
C LEU A 33 -5.59 -18.52 14.19
N VAL A 34 -5.90 -17.30 13.75
CA VAL A 34 -6.69 -17.07 12.53
C VAL A 34 -5.95 -17.61 11.30
N TRP A 35 -4.66 -17.28 11.16
CA TRP A 35 -3.85 -17.76 10.03
C TRP A 35 -3.73 -19.29 10.02
N SER A 36 -3.59 -19.95 11.17
CA SER A 36 -3.54 -21.41 11.26
C SER A 36 -4.86 -22.05 10.83
N LEU A 37 -6.00 -21.50 11.24
CA LEU A 37 -7.33 -21.99 10.81
C LEU A 37 -7.53 -21.79 9.30
N GLU A 38 -7.20 -20.61 8.77
CA GLU A 38 -7.25 -20.33 7.33
C GLU A 38 -6.31 -21.25 6.54
N SER A 39 -5.12 -21.54 7.08
CA SER A 39 -4.14 -22.43 6.44
C SER A 39 -4.65 -23.85 6.26
N ILE A 40 -5.46 -24.37 7.18
CA ILE A 40 -6.07 -25.71 7.03
C ILE A 40 -6.97 -25.75 5.79
N ILE A 41 -7.77 -24.69 5.60
CA ILE A 41 -8.67 -24.56 4.45
C ILE A 41 -7.86 -24.42 3.16
N VAL A 42 -6.87 -23.53 3.15
CA VAL A 42 -6.00 -23.26 1.98
C VAL A 42 -5.23 -24.51 1.55
N VAL A 43 -4.64 -25.25 2.49
CA VAL A 43 -3.90 -26.49 2.18
C VAL A 43 -4.84 -27.57 1.65
N LYS A 44 -6.04 -27.71 2.21
CA LYS A 44 -7.03 -28.67 1.72
C LYS A 44 -7.43 -28.37 0.27
N VAL A 45 -7.81 -27.13 -0.02
CA VAL A 45 -8.19 -26.70 -1.38
C VAL A 45 -7.00 -26.81 -2.34
N GLY A 46 -5.80 -26.43 -1.91
CA GLY A 46 -4.58 -26.57 -2.71
C GLY A 46 -4.28 -28.02 -3.07
N LYS A 47 -4.45 -28.95 -2.13
CA LYS A 47 -4.29 -30.39 -2.36
C LYS A 47 -5.32 -30.93 -3.36
N GLU A 48 -6.60 -30.60 -3.17
CA GLU A 48 -7.67 -31.02 -4.08
C GLU A 48 -7.43 -30.50 -5.50
N ARG A 49 -7.03 -29.23 -5.66
CA ARG A 49 -6.69 -28.68 -6.97
C ARG A 49 -5.48 -29.33 -7.61
N TYR A 50 -4.45 -29.61 -6.82
CA TYR A 50 -3.27 -30.32 -7.31
C TYR A 50 -3.60 -31.75 -7.76
N GLU A 51 -4.40 -32.48 -6.99
CA GLU A 51 -4.84 -33.83 -7.36
C GLU A 51 -5.73 -33.83 -8.60
N ASN A 52 -6.68 -32.89 -8.70
CA ASN A 52 -7.52 -32.73 -9.89
C ASN A 52 -6.68 -32.41 -11.11
N PHE A 53 -5.67 -31.54 -10.95
CA PHE A 53 -4.71 -31.24 -11.99
C PHE A 53 -3.89 -32.48 -12.39
N GLN A 54 -3.47 -33.36 -11.48
CA GLN A 54 -2.73 -34.56 -11.85
C GLN A 54 -3.58 -35.61 -12.57
N LYS A 55 -4.86 -35.74 -12.21
CA LYS A 55 -5.75 -36.79 -12.71
C LYS A 55 -6.34 -36.50 -14.10
N SER A 56 -6.34 -35.25 -14.57
CA SER A 56 -6.85 -34.92 -15.91
C SER A 56 -5.84 -35.31 -16.99
N ASN A 57 -6.10 -36.43 -17.68
CA ASN A 57 -5.24 -37.01 -18.73
C ASN A 57 -5.33 -36.30 -20.09
N ASN A 58 -6.33 -35.44 -20.31
CA ASN A 58 -6.54 -34.74 -21.59
C ASN A 58 -6.86 -33.27 -21.33
N LYS A 59 -5.83 -32.50 -20.92
CA LYS A 59 -6.01 -31.13 -20.45
C LYS A 59 -6.15 -30.19 -21.64
N ARG A 60 -7.28 -29.53 -21.76
CA ARG A 60 -7.37 -28.34 -22.62
C ARG A 60 -6.43 -27.26 -22.07
N PHE A 61 -5.90 -26.43 -22.96
CA PHE A 61 -4.90 -25.44 -22.61
C PHE A 61 -5.41 -24.42 -21.58
N ASP A 62 -6.63 -23.91 -21.76
CA ASP A 62 -7.35 -23.08 -20.79
C ASP A 62 -7.38 -23.67 -19.37
N GLU A 63 -7.74 -24.94 -19.21
CA GLU A 63 -7.79 -25.63 -17.91
C GLU A 63 -6.43 -25.65 -17.20
N VAL A 64 -5.34 -25.78 -17.96
CA VAL A 64 -3.98 -25.72 -17.41
C VAL A 64 -3.67 -24.32 -16.87
N ILE A 65 -3.98 -23.29 -17.67
CA ILE A 65 -3.76 -21.90 -17.29
C ILE A 65 -4.55 -21.53 -16.03
N TYR A 66 -5.82 -21.93 -15.93
CA TYR A 66 -6.62 -21.69 -14.73
C TYR A 66 -6.04 -22.34 -13.50
N ASN A 67 -5.67 -23.62 -13.60
CA ASN A 67 -5.10 -24.34 -12.46
C ASN A 67 -3.80 -23.69 -11.98
N ILE A 68 -2.95 -23.20 -12.90
CA ILE A 68 -1.75 -22.45 -12.55
C ILE A 68 -2.11 -21.14 -11.84
N ILE A 69 -3.05 -20.36 -12.36
CA ILE A 69 -3.47 -19.09 -11.75
C ILE A 69 -4.00 -19.32 -10.33
N PHE A 70 -4.94 -20.24 -10.15
CA PHE A 70 -5.56 -20.50 -8.85
C PHE A 70 -4.56 -21.04 -7.83
N LEU A 71 -3.67 -21.96 -8.23
CA LEU A 71 -2.59 -22.42 -7.35
C LEU A 71 -1.65 -21.27 -6.97
N SER A 72 -1.39 -20.36 -7.89
CA SER A 72 -0.50 -19.21 -7.65
C SER A 72 -1.13 -18.17 -6.72
N ILE A 73 -2.45 -17.98 -6.78
CA ILE A 73 -3.18 -17.10 -5.85
C ILE A 73 -3.13 -17.64 -4.41
N LEU A 74 -2.95 -18.95 -4.19
CA LEU A 74 -2.77 -19.50 -2.84
C LEU A 74 -1.43 -19.12 -2.20
N ILE A 75 -0.40 -18.81 -3.00
CA ILE A 75 0.96 -18.50 -2.51
C ILE A 75 1.00 -17.27 -1.57
N PRO A 76 0.36 -16.13 -1.90
CA PRO A 76 0.24 -14.98 -1.01
C PRO A 76 -0.19 -15.30 0.42
N HIS A 77 -1.06 -16.29 0.63
CA HIS A 77 -1.52 -16.70 1.96
C HIS A 77 -0.36 -17.11 2.89
N PHE A 78 0.68 -17.72 2.33
CA PHE A 78 1.84 -18.17 3.11
C PHE A 78 2.90 -17.08 3.17
N LEU A 79 3.16 -16.37 2.07
CA LEU A 79 4.25 -15.41 2.00
C LEU A 79 3.93 -14.07 2.69
N LEU A 80 2.73 -13.51 2.49
CA LEU A 80 2.41 -12.16 2.97
C LEU A 80 2.34 -12.09 4.49
N PRO A 81 1.64 -12.98 5.23
CA PRO A 81 1.60 -12.91 6.69
C PRO A 81 2.99 -13.02 7.33
N ILE A 82 3.84 -13.93 6.84
CA ILE A 82 5.20 -14.11 7.33
C ILE A 82 6.04 -12.85 7.09
N ALA A 83 5.96 -12.28 5.88
CA ALA A 83 6.62 -11.02 5.55
C ALA A 83 6.11 -9.87 6.45
N SER A 84 4.80 -9.83 6.70
CA SER A 84 4.16 -8.83 7.55
C SER A 84 4.59 -8.92 9.01
N TRP A 85 4.69 -10.12 9.57
CA TRP A 85 5.15 -10.31 10.95
C TRP A 85 6.63 -9.97 11.11
N ARG A 86 7.47 -10.39 10.16
CA ARG A 86 8.91 -10.06 10.17
C ARG A 86 9.17 -8.56 10.18
N HIS A 87 8.38 -7.79 9.42
CA HIS A 87 8.49 -6.33 9.33
C HIS A 87 7.57 -5.56 10.28
N GLY A 88 6.84 -6.27 11.13
CA GLY A 88 6.05 -5.72 12.24
C GLY A 88 6.72 -4.57 12.99
N PRO A 89 7.98 -4.72 13.45
CA PRO A 89 8.71 -3.66 14.15
C PRO A 89 8.91 -2.40 13.30
N GLN A 90 9.23 -2.53 12.01
CA GLN A 90 9.51 -1.39 11.14
C GLN A 90 8.24 -0.57 10.89
N VAL A 91 7.10 -1.22 10.75
CA VAL A 91 5.82 -0.51 10.63
C VAL A 91 5.42 0.14 11.95
N ALA A 92 5.69 -0.48 13.11
CA ALA A 92 5.46 0.18 14.39
C ALA A 92 6.32 1.45 14.53
N ILE A 93 7.58 1.43 14.08
CA ILE A 93 8.45 2.62 14.01
C ILE A 93 7.82 3.68 13.10
N PHE A 94 7.44 3.31 11.88
CA PHE A 94 6.79 4.22 10.92
C PHE A 94 5.52 4.87 11.50
N LYS A 95 4.64 4.10 12.16
CA LYS A 95 3.44 4.65 12.82
C LYS A 95 3.77 5.60 13.96
N ASN A 96 4.85 5.34 14.71
CA ASN A 96 5.32 6.27 15.74
C ASN A 96 5.93 7.54 15.15
N MET A 97 6.59 7.47 13.99
CA MET A 97 7.08 8.67 13.28
C MET A 97 5.93 9.61 12.93
N TRP A 98 4.79 9.08 12.45
CA TRP A 98 3.59 9.89 12.24
C TRP A 98 3.13 10.64 13.50
N THR A 99 3.15 9.96 14.65
CA THR A 99 2.78 10.60 15.93
C THR A 99 3.74 11.72 16.29
N HIS A 100 5.04 11.49 16.15
CA HIS A 100 6.06 12.52 16.43
C HIS A 100 5.95 13.70 15.45
N TYR A 101 5.74 13.41 14.17
CA TYR A 101 5.58 14.42 13.13
C TYR A 101 4.36 15.30 13.38
N GLN A 102 3.21 14.73 13.72
CA GLN A 102 2.00 15.50 14.06
C GLN A 102 2.23 16.46 15.24
N LEU A 103 2.94 16.00 16.28
CA LEU A 103 3.29 16.84 17.43
C LEU A 103 4.26 17.96 17.05
N LYS A 104 5.30 17.65 16.27
CA LYS A 104 6.27 18.64 15.79
C LYS A 104 5.62 19.67 14.88
N TYR A 105 4.74 19.23 13.98
CA TYR A 105 3.97 20.09 13.09
C TYR A 105 3.07 21.04 13.88
N LEU A 106 2.35 20.54 14.90
CA LEU A 106 1.51 21.38 15.75
C LEU A 106 2.34 22.45 16.48
N LYS A 107 3.51 22.09 17.01
CA LYS A 107 4.39 23.02 17.73
C LYS A 107 4.95 24.13 16.84
N ILE A 108 5.29 23.82 15.59
CA ILE A 108 5.90 24.78 14.66
C ILE A 108 4.85 25.64 13.94
N THR A 109 3.76 25.03 13.46
CA THR A 109 2.75 25.73 12.66
C THR A 109 1.62 26.33 13.50
N GLY A 110 1.51 25.94 14.77
CA GLY A 110 0.38 26.29 15.65
C GLY A 110 -0.95 25.62 15.26
N THR A 111 -0.99 24.83 14.18
CA THR A 111 -2.22 24.20 13.68
C THR A 111 -2.07 22.67 13.62
N PRO A 112 -3.08 21.89 14.03
CA PRO A 112 -3.02 20.45 13.90
C PRO A 112 -3.20 20.01 12.44
N ILE A 113 -2.54 18.93 12.04
CA ILE A 113 -2.84 18.26 10.77
C ILE A 113 -4.19 17.57 10.91
N VAL A 114 -5.18 18.05 10.18
CA VAL A 114 -6.52 17.45 10.15
C VAL A 114 -6.62 16.51 8.94
N PHE A 115 -6.99 15.26 9.19
CA PHE A 115 -7.34 14.30 8.15
C PHE A 115 -8.87 14.10 8.16
N PRO A 116 -9.63 14.96 7.46
CA PRO A 116 -11.07 15.08 7.66
C PRO A 116 -11.85 13.78 7.44
N ASN A 117 -11.45 12.99 6.44
CA ASN A 117 -12.19 11.79 6.03
C ASN A 117 -11.45 10.48 6.36
N LEU A 118 -10.36 10.50 7.13
CA LEU A 118 -9.50 9.31 7.29
C LEU A 118 -10.24 8.11 7.86
N TYR A 119 -11.06 8.32 8.90
CA TYR A 119 -11.79 7.23 9.55
C TYR A 119 -12.86 6.64 8.63
N SER A 120 -13.68 7.50 8.02
CA SER A 120 -14.72 7.10 7.06
C SER A 120 -14.12 6.39 5.84
N LEU A 121 -13.05 6.94 5.28
CA LEU A 121 -12.31 6.36 4.16
C LEU A 121 -11.74 4.97 4.51
N THR A 122 -11.15 4.81 5.70
CA THR A 122 -10.57 3.52 6.11
C THR A 122 -11.62 2.44 6.24
N TRP A 123 -12.76 2.74 6.88
CA TRP A 123 -13.87 1.79 6.99
C TRP A 123 -14.53 1.51 5.64
N GLY A 124 -14.78 2.56 4.85
CA GLY A 124 -15.35 2.43 3.52
C GLY A 124 -14.49 1.54 2.61
N LEU A 125 -13.18 1.77 2.58
CA LEU A 125 -12.25 0.93 1.83
C LEU A 125 -12.19 -0.51 2.36
N CYS A 126 -12.26 -0.72 3.68
CA CYS A 126 -12.29 -2.06 4.25
C CYS A 126 -13.52 -2.87 3.80
N PHE A 127 -14.71 -2.27 3.86
CA PHE A 127 -15.94 -2.91 3.37
C PHE A 127 -15.92 -3.10 1.85
N PHE A 128 -15.40 -2.11 1.13
CA PHE A 128 -15.23 -2.20 -0.32
C PHE A 128 -14.28 -3.33 -0.72
N SER A 129 -13.14 -3.51 -0.05
CA SER A 129 -12.20 -4.61 -0.29
C SER A 129 -12.85 -5.98 -0.12
N TRP A 130 -13.66 -6.16 0.93
CA TRP A 130 -14.41 -7.42 1.09
C TRP A 130 -15.47 -7.59 0.01
N GLY A 131 -16.25 -6.55 -0.28
CA GLY A 131 -17.28 -6.60 -1.32
C GLY A 131 -16.70 -6.91 -2.71
N LEU A 132 -15.56 -6.30 -3.05
CA LEU A 132 -14.84 -6.54 -4.29
C LEU A 132 -14.30 -7.98 -4.35
N SER A 133 -13.72 -8.47 -3.25
CA SER A 133 -13.31 -9.88 -3.15
C SER A 133 -14.47 -10.84 -3.40
N PHE A 134 -15.63 -10.58 -2.82
CA PHE A 134 -16.83 -11.38 -3.07
C PHE A 134 -17.26 -11.32 -4.54
N ALA A 135 -17.30 -10.13 -5.12
CA ALA A 135 -17.69 -9.94 -6.52
C ALA A 135 -16.73 -10.64 -7.50
N VAL A 136 -15.42 -10.54 -7.28
CA VAL A 136 -14.40 -11.19 -8.12
C VAL A 136 -14.55 -12.70 -8.05
N ILE A 137 -14.60 -13.30 -6.85
CA ILE A 137 -14.69 -14.77 -6.74
C ILE A 137 -16.03 -15.31 -7.24
N LEU A 138 -17.13 -14.60 -6.96
CA LEU A 138 -18.43 -14.99 -7.47
C LEU A 138 -18.48 -14.91 -9.01
N SER A 139 -17.86 -13.88 -9.61
CA SER A 139 -17.73 -13.80 -11.06
C SER A 139 -16.96 -15.00 -11.62
N GLN A 140 -15.87 -15.41 -10.97
CA GLN A 140 -15.10 -16.58 -11.42
C GLN A 140 -15.91 -17.87 -11.27
N HIS A 141 -16.69 -18.01 -10.20
CA HIS A 141 -17.58 -19.16 -10.01
C HIS A 141 -18.62 -19.28 -11.14
N TYR A 142 -19.22 -18.17 -11.58
CA TYR A 142 -20.20 -18.21 -12.67
C TYR A 142 -19.58 -18.35 -14.06
N LEU A 143 -18.34 -17.87 -14.24
CA LEU A 143 -17.65 -17.90 -15.53
C LEU A 143 -16.88 -19.20 -15.76
N GLN A 144 -16.71 -20.03 -14.72
CA GLN A 144 -15.94 -21.28 -14.78
C GLN A 144 -16.73 -22.44 -14.18
N ASP A 145 -17.10 -23.38 -15.04
CA ASP A 145 -17.85 -24.58 -14.64
C ASP A 145 -17.10 -25.48 -13.65
N ASP A 146 -15.76 -25.43 -13.65
CA ASP A 146 -14.89 -26.26 -12.81
C ASP A 146 -14.61 -25.66 -11.41
N PHE A 147 -15.19 -24.50 -11.11
CA PHE A 147 -14.95 -23.78 -9.85
C PHE A 147 -16.02 -24.10 -8.81
N GLU A 148 -15.78 -25.13 -7.98
CA GLU A 148 -16.69 -25.46 -6.89
C GLU A 148 -16.80 -24.30 -5.87
N LEU A 149 -18.02 -24.01 -5.41
CA LEU A 149 -18.28 -22.98 -4.37
C LEU A 149 -17.47 -23.20 -3.09
N TRP A 150 -17.12 -24.45 -2.79
CA TRP A 150 -16.31 -24.77 -1.62
C TRP A 150 -14.86 -24.28 -1.76
N HIS A 151 -14.30 -24.29 -2.96
CA HIS A 151 -12.96 -23.76 -3.22
C HIS A 151 -12.89 -22.24 -3.02
N SER A 152 -13.99 -21.52 -3.25
CA SER A 152 -14.12 -20.08 -3.03
C SER A 152 -13.68 -19.63 -1.63
N LEU A 153 -13.92 -20.46 -0.61
CA LEU A 153 -13.58 -20.15 0.78
C LEU A 153 -12.08 -19.94 1.00
N ALA A 154 -11.21 -20.60 0.21
CA ALA A 154 -9.77 -20.40 0.30
C ALA A 154 -9.28 -19.10 -0.37
N TYR A 155 -10.11 -18.46 -1.21
CA TYR A 155 -9.70 -17.28 -1.98
C TYR A 155 -10.23 -15.97 -1.40
N TYR A 156 -11.40 -15.98 -0.72
CA TYR A 156 -12.02 -14.74 -0.22
C TYR A 156 -11.09 -13.94 0.68
N HIS A 157 -10.46 -14.58 1.67
CA HIS A 157 -9.55 -13.87 2.57
C HIS A 157 -8.25 -13.45 1.87
N ILE A 158 -7.78 -14.19 0.87
CA ILE A 158 -6.57 -13.82 0.12
C ILE A 158 -6.82 -12.54 -0.68
N ILE A 159 -7.89 -12.52 -1.46
CA ILE A 159 -8.23 -11.36 -2.30
C ILE A 159 -8.55 -10.14 -1.42
N ALA A 160 -9.37 -10.31 -0.37
CA ALA A 160 -9.64 -9.23 0.57
C ALA A 160 -8.37 -8.72 1.29
N MET A 161 -7.35 -9.58 1.50
CA MET A 161 -6.06 -9.16 2.02
C MET A 161 -5.28 -8.31 1.01
N LEU A 162 -5.22 -8.73 -0.26
CA LEU A 162 -4.58 -7.98 -1.35
C LEU A 162 -5.25 -6.61 -1.53
N ASP A 163 -6.57 -6.57 -1.59
CA ASP A 163 -7.35 -5.31 -1.68
C ASP A 163 -7.11 -4.40 -0.45
N GLY A 164 -6.98 -5.01 0.73
CA GLY A 164 -6.64 -4.31 1.97
C GLY A 164 -5.25 -3.68 1.93
N PHE A 165 -4.25 -4.35 1.34
CA PHE A 165 -2.90 -3.79 1.14
C PHE A 165 -2.93 -2.63 0.15
N CYS A 166 -3.69 -2.73 -0.94
CA CYS A 166 -3.88 -1.62 -1.88
C CYS A 166 -4.54 -0.41 -1.19
N SER A 167 -5.58 -0.65 -0.40
CA SER A 167 -6.26 0.39 0.39
C SER A 167 -5.34 1.05 1.42
N LEU A 168 -4.49 0.27 2.09
CA LEU A 168 -3.49 0.78 3.03
C LEU A 168 -2.48 1.68 2.30
N TRP A 169 -2.03 1.29 1.11
CA TRP A 169 -1.13 2.11 0.28
C TRP A 169 -1.76 3.46 -0.05
N TYR A 170 -2.98 3.42 -0.59
CA TYR A 170 -3.77 4.59 -0.95
C TYR A 170 -3.91 5.57 0.22
N ILE A 171 -4.29 5.07 1.40
CA ILE A 171 -4.47 5.91 2.59
C ILE A 171 -3.17 6.60 3.01
N ASN A 172 -2.04 5.88 3.03
CA ASN A 172 -0.77 6.48 3.42
C ASN A 172 -0.28 7.51 2.38
N CYS A 173 -0.41 7.23 1.08
CA CYS A 173 -0.05 8.16 0.01
C CYS A 173 -0.88 9.44 0.08
N ASN A 174 -2.19 9.31 0.29
CA ASN A 174 -3.09 10.46 0.46
C ASN A 174 -2.79 11.25 1.74
N ALA A 175 -2.40 10.58 2.84
CA ALA A 175 -1.97 11.24 4.07
C ALA A 175 -0.70 12.09 3.85
N PHE A 176 0.28 11.59 3.11
CA PHE A 176 1.46 12.38 2.71
C PHE A 176 1.08 13.59 1.86
N GLY A 177 0.21 13.40 0.87
CA GLY A 177 -0.29 14.50 0.05
C GLY A 177 -1.01 15.58 0.87
N THR A 178 -1.82 15.18 1.85
CA THR A 178 -2.53 16.10 2.75
C THR A 178 -1.56 16.86 3.66
N ALA A 179 -0.58 16.17 4.25
CA ALA A 179 0.43 16.78 5.10
C ALA A 179 1.31 17.79 4.32
N SER A 180 1.73 17.43 3.10
CA SER A 180 2.48 18.34 2.22
C SER A 180 1.67 19.59 1.88
N LYS A 181 0.38 19.42 1.52
CA LYS A 181 -0.51 20.54 1.22
C LYS A 181 -0.68 21.47 2.41
N GLY A 182 -0.84 20.93 3.62
CA GLY A 182 -0.92 21.71 4.85
C GLY A 182 0.36 22.52 5.11
N LEU A 183 1.53 21.89 4.97
CA LEU A 183 2.82 22.57 5.08
C LEU A 183 2.96 23.70 4.05
N ALA A 184 2.58 23.43 2.81
CA ALA A 184 2.67 24.39 1.71
C ALA A 184 1.68 25.55 1.84
N GLN A 185 0.52 25.36 2.50
CA GLN A 185 -0.44 26.43 2.77
C GLN A 185 0.04 27.36 3.89
N ASN A 186 0.70 26.80 4.91
CA ASN A 186 1.24 27.59 6.01
C ASN A 186 2.61 28.22 5.70
N LEU A 187 3.26 27.83 4.59
CA LEU A 187 4.54 28.37 4.16
C LEU A 187 4.50 29.90 3.96
N HIS A 188 3.41 30.44 3.42
CA HIS A 188 3.28 31.89 3.25
C HIS A 188 3.27 32.63 4.59
N LYS A 189 2.57 32.07 5.59
CA LYS A 189 2.57 32.62 6.96
C LYS A 189 3.96 32.59 7.59
N ALA A 190 4.80 31.61 7.24
CA ALA A 190 6.17 31.55 7.72
C ALA A 190 7.04 32.68 7.15
N LEU A 191 6.74 33.14 5.92
CA LEU A 191 7.46 34.24 5.26
C LEU A 191 7.04 35.62 5.78
N GLU A 192 5.83 35.75 6.32
CA GLU A 192 5.30 36.99 6.89
C GLU A 192 5.56 37.12 8.41
N ALA A 193 6.20 36.13 9.04
CA ALA A 193 6.48 36.13 10.47
C ALA A 193 7.57 37.14 10.88
N ASP A 194 7.65 37.50 12.16
CA ASP A 194 8.66 38.45 12.67
C ASP A 194 10.12 38.00 12.40
N HIS A 195 10.34 36.68 12.28
CA HIS A 195 11.64 36.07 11.97
C HIS A 195 11.52 35.02 10.84
N PRO A 196 11.38 35.45 9.56
CA PRO A 196 11.07 34.55 8.45
C PRO A 196 12.14 33.49 8.20
N ALA A 197 13.43 33.85 8.30
CA ALA A 197 14.53 32.91 8.10
C ALA A 197 14.51 31.75 9.12
N LEU A 198 14.26 32.06 10.41
CA LEU A 198 14.19 31.04 11.46
C LEU A 198 12.96 30.13 11.27
N MET A 199 11.81 30.72 10.93
CA MET A 199 10.59 29.96 10.66
C MET A 199 10.74 29.06 9.44
N LEU A 200 11.35 29.57 8.36
CA LEU A 200 11.60 28.80 7.15
C LEU A 200 12.55 27.62 7.39
N ALA A 201 13.56 27.80 8.26
CA ALA A 201 14.42 26.70 8.69
C ALA A 201 13.65 25.59 9.42
N GLN A 202 12.70 25.96 10.30
CA GLN A 202 11.83 25.00 10.97
C GLN A 202 10.91 24.26 9.99
N TYR A 203 10.37 24.96 8.98
CA TYR A 203 9.57 24.35 7.90
C TYR A 203 10.39 23.42 7.01
N ARG A 204 11.65 23.76 6.73
CA ARG A 204 12.59 22.87 6.04
C ARG A 204 12.79 21.58 6.82
N HIS A 205 12.99 21.66 8.14
CA HIS A 205 13.09 20.47 8.98
C HIS A 205 11.81 19.61 8.98
N LEU A 206 10.62 20.23 9.00
CA LEU A 206 9.36 19.49 8.83
C LEU A 206 9.29 18.80 7.48
N TRP A 207 9.63 19.48 6.39
CA TRP A 207 9.60 18.87 5.06
C TRP A 207 10.58 17.70 4.96
N VAL A 208 11.79 17.83 5.51
CA VAL A 208 12.78 16.75 5.54
C VAL A 208 12.26 15.55 6.31
N ASP A 209 11.62 15.76 7.47
CA ASP A 209 10.99 14.67 8.23
C ASP A 209 9.88 13.99 7.43
N LEU A 210 9.07 14.77 6.69
CA LEU A 210 7.99 14.25 5.84
C LEU A 210 8.55 13.39 4.69
N SER A 211 9.60 13.88 4.01
CA SER A 211 10.31 13.15 2.95
C SER A 211 10.91 11.85 3.48
N HIS A 212 11.58 11.92 4.64
CA HIS A 212 12.17 10.75 5.29
C HIS A 212 11.09 9.72 5.71
N MET A 213 9.96 10.17 6.24
CA MET A 213 8.82 9.28 6.53
C MET A 213 8.28 8.60 5.27
N MET A 214 8.22 9.31 4.15
CA MET A 214 7.75 8.75 2.89
C MET A 214 8.70 7.66 2.35
N GLN A 215 10.01 7.87 2.47
CA GLN A 215 11.01 6.84 2.16
C GLN A 215 10.92 5.66 3.12
N GLN A 216 10.67 5.90 4.41
CA GLN A 216 10.47 4.85 5.41
C GLN A 216 9.19 4.03 5.16
N LEU A 217 8.13 4.61 4.58
CA LEU A 217 6.98 3.84 4.12
C LEU A 217 7.42 2.81 3.07
N GLY A 218 8.17 3.26 2.05
CA GLY A 218 8.70 2.39 1.00
C GLY A 218 9.54 1.26 1.55
N ARG A 219 10.47 1.56 2.47
CA ARG A 219 11.33 0.55 3.11
C ARG A 219 10.58 -0.40 4.06
N ALA A 220 9.69 0.12 4.90
CA ALA A 220 9.00 -0.71 5.90
C ALA A 220 8.02 -1.72 5.27
N TYR A 221 7.50 -1.40 4.07
CA TYR A 221 6.59 -2.27 3.34
C TYR A 221 7.20 -2.85 2.06
N SER A 222 8.49 -2.65 1.79
CA SER A 222 9.14 -3.03 0.52
C SER A 222 8.94 -4.50 0.19
N ASN A 223 9.17 -5.38 1.16
CA ASN A 223 9.03 -6.82 0.94
C ASN A 223 7.58 -7.24 0.71
N MET A 224 6.63 -6.60 1.39
CA MET A 224 5.20 -6.93 1.24
C MET A 224 4.71 -6.49 -0.14
N TYR A 225 4.97 -5.24 -0.53
CA TYR A 225 4.60 -4.74 -1.86
C TYR A 225 5.43 -5.39 -2.98
N GLY A 226 6.65 -5.83 -2.71
CA GLY A 226 7.47 -6.60 -3.66
C GLY A 226 6.83 -7.95 -4.00
N ILE A 227 6.49 -8.75 -2.97
CA ILE A 227 5.78 -10.03 -3.16
C ILE A 227 4.43 -9.81 -3.84
N TYR A 228 3.69 -8.80 -3.38
CA TYR A 228 2.40 -8.41 -3.95
C TYR A 228 2.51 -8.07 -5.44
N CYS A 229 3.45 -7.22 -5.84
CA CYS A 229 3.65 -6.84 -7.24
C CYS A 229 4.11 -8.03 -8.09
N MET A 230 4.98 -8.91 -7.56
CA MET A 230 5.40 -10.12 -8.27
C MET A 230 4.20 -11.04 -8.56
N VAL A 231 3.34 -11.28 -7.57
CA VAL A 231 2.17 -12.15 -7.73
C VAL A 231 1.18 -11.55 -8.73
N ILE A 232 0.91 -10.24 -8.63
CA ILE A 232 -0.01 -9.56 -9.56
C ILE A 232 0.55 -9.59 -10.98
N PHE A 233 1.84 -9.30 -11.16
CA PHE A 233 2.47 -9.31 -12.47
C PHE A 233 2.42 -10.71 -13.09
N PHE A 234 2.83 -11.73 -12.34
CA PHE A 234 2.76 -13.13 -12.77
C PHE A 234 1.33 -13.54 -13.16
N THR A 235 0.36 -13.23 -12.31
CA THR A 235 -1.06 -13.55 -12.55
C THR A 235 -1.58 -12.83 -13.79
N THR A 236 -1.23 -11.56 -13.98
CA THR A 236 -1.63 -10.76 -15.14
C THR A 236 -1.05 -11.34 -16.42
N THR A 237 0.25 -11.65 -16.45
CA THR A 237 0.92 -12.20 -17.63
C THR A 237 0.31 -13.53 -18.06
N ILE A 238 0.11 -14.45 -17.13
CA ILE A 238 -0.46 -15.77 -17.43
C ILE A 238 -1.93 -15.66 -17.84
N SER A 239 -2.71 -14.82 -17.15
CA SER A 239 -4.13 -14.63 -17.49
C SER A 239 -4.31 -13.97 -18.85
N LEU A 240 -3.47 -12.98 -19.18
CA LEU A 240 -3.49 -12.32 -20.48
C LEU A 240 -3.07 -13.27 -21.59
N TYR A 241 -2.03 -14.08 -21.36
CA TYR A 241 -1.60 -15.10 -22.31
C TYR A 241 -2.70 -16.13 -22.55
N GLY A 242 -3.31 -16.67 -21.49
CA GLY A 242 -4.44 -17.60 -21.60
C GLY A 242 -5.64 -17.00 -22.34
N ALA A 243 -6.00 -15.75 -22.03
CA ALA A 243 -7.10 -15.07 -22.70
C ALA A 243 -6.83 -14.87 -24.20
N LEU A 244 -5.64 -14.40 -24.57
CA LEU A 244 -5.31 -14.13 -25.97
C LEU A 244 -5.14 -15.41 -26.81
N SER A 245 -4.54 -16.45 -26.25
CA SER A 245 -4.33 -17.73 -26.94
C SER A 245 -5.66 -18.41 -27.28
N GLU A 246 -6.60 -18.45 -26.34
CA GLU A 246 -7.90 -19.11 -26.56
C GLU A 246 -8.81 -18.34 -27.51
N ILE A 247 -8.84 -17.00 -27.43
CA ILE A 247 -9.60 -16.17 -28.39
C ILE A 247 -9.14 -16.43 -29.82
N LEU A 248 -7.83 -16.61 -30.01
CA LEU A 248 -7.24 -16.83 -31.32
C LEU A 248 -7.57 -18.22 -31.88
N GLU A 249 -7.70 -19.22 -31.01
CA GLU A 249 -7.97 -20.62 -31.40
C GLU A 249 -9.46 -20.94 -31.51
N HIS A 250 -10.31 -20.43 -30.59
CA HIS A 250 -11.69 -20.88 -30.42
C HIS A 250 -12.75 -19.75 -30.42
N GLY A 251 -12.34 -18.48 -30.47
CA GLY A 251 -13.26 -17.32 -30.38
C GLY A 251 -13.74 -17.04 -28.95
N LEU A 252 -14.62 -16.04 -28.74
CA LEU A 252 -15.03 -15.59 -27.40
C LEU A 252 -15.89 -16.61 -26.63
N SER A 253 -15.36 -17.15 -25.53
CA SER A 253 -16.07 -18.06 -24.60
C SER A 253 -16.33 -17.45 -23.21
N TYR A 254 -17.28 -18.00 -22.45
CA TYR A 254 -17.57 -17.58 -21.06
C TYR A 254 -16.36 -17.75 -20.14
N LYS A 255 -15.58 -18.83 -20.33
CA LYS A 255 -14.34 -19.04 -19.56
C LYS A 255 -13.39 -17.86 -19.78
N GLU A 256 -13.09 -17.48 -21.02
CA GLU A 256 -12.17 -16.37 -21.35
C GLU A 256 -12.56 -15.04 -20.72
N MET A 257 -13.86 -14.75 -20.63
CA MET A 257 -14.36 -13.57 -19.92
C MET A 257 -13.92 -13.57 -18.45
N GLY A 258 -13.82 -14.74 -17.82
CA GLY A 258 -13.22 -14.91 -16.48
C GLY A 258 -11.76 -14.46 -16.41
N LEU A 259 -10.93 -14.83 -17.39
CA LEU A 259 -9.53 -14.39 -17.45
C LEU A 259 -9.41 -12.88 -17.66
N PHE A 260 -10.25 -12.28 -18.49
CA PHE A 260 -10.27 -10.83 -18.66
C PHE A 260 -10.64 -10.09 -17.38
N VAL A 261 -11.58 -10.63 -16.59
CA VAL A 261 -11.91 -10.06 -15.28
C VAL A 261 -10.68 -10.08 -14.36
N ILE A 262 -9.90 -11.18 -14.36
CA ILE A 262 -8.66 -11.27 -13.57
C ILE A 262 -7.64 -10.24 -14.06
N VAL A 263 -7.40 -10.14 -15.37
CA VAL A 263 -6.48 -9.15 -15.94
C VAL A 263 -6.90 -7.73 -15.59
N GLY A 264 -8.18 -7.38 -15.78
CA GLY A 264 -8.72 -6.06 -15.47
C GLY A 264 -8.60 -5.72 -13.98
N TYR A 265 -8.88 -6.68 -13.10
CA TYR A 265 -8.71 -6.54 -11.66
C TYR A 265 -7.24 -6.29 -11.29
N CYS A 266 -6.33 -7.17 -11.73
CA CYS A 266 -4.90 -7.06 -11.44
C CYS A 266 -4.27 -5.77 -11.98
N MET A 267 -4.62 -5.36 -13.20
CA MET A 267 -4.14 -4.10 -13.80
C MET A 267 -4.67 -2.88 -13.05
N THR A 268 -5.92 -2.91 -12.59
CA THR A 268 -6.51 -1.84 -11.78
C THR A 268 -5.76 -1.68 -10.46
N LEU A 269 -5.45 -2.77 -9.77
CA LEU A 269 -4.67 -2.74 -8.54
C LEU A 269 -3.26 -2.19 -8.75
N LEU A 270 -2.58 -2.64 -9.81
CA LEU A 270 -1.25 -2.16 -10.16
C LEU A 270 -1.27 -0.66 -10.48
N PHE A 271 -2.27 -0.23 -11.26
CA PHE A 271 -2.47 1.18 -11.60
C PHE A 271 -2.67 2.04 -10.35
N ILE A 272 -3.53 1.63 -9.41
CA ILE A 272 -3.75 2.39 -8.17
C ILE A 272 -2.45 2.55 -7.38
N ILE A 273 -1.66 1.49 -7.22
CA ILE A 273 -0.42 1.55 -6.44
C ILE A 273 0.60 2.48 -7.07
N CYS A 274 0.84 2.35 -8.37
CA CYS A 274 1.81 3.20 -9.06
C CYS A 274 1.32 4.66 -9.11
N ASN A 275 0.06 4.88 -9.46
CA ASN A 275 -0.51 6.23 -9.60
C ASN A 275 -0.52 6.99 -8.26
N GLU A 276 -0.85 6.33 -7.15
CA GLU A 276 -0.81 6.98 -5.83
C GLU A 276 0.62 7.24 -5.34
N ALA A 277 1.56 6.33 -5.62
CA ALA A 277 2.98 6.54 -5.32
C ALA A 277 3.54 7.75 -6.09
N TYR A 278 3.22 7.82 -7.38
CA TYR A 278 3.55 8.95 -8.24
C TYR A 278 2.95 10.26 -7.72
N HIS A 279 1.65 10.28 -7.41
CA HIS A 279 0.97 11.47 -6.89
C HIS A 279 1.53 11.93 -5.54
N ALA A 280 1.83 11.00 -4.62
CA ALA A 280 2.44 11.34 -3.35
C ALA A 280 3.83 11.97 -3.54
N SER A 281 4.67 11.35 -4.38
CA SER A 281 6.01 11.86 -4.70
C SER A 281 5.96 13.24 -5.37
N ARG A 282 5.02 13.45 -6.30
CA ARG A 282 4.85 14.75 -6.97
C ARG A 282 4.38 15.84 -6.01
N LYS A 283 3.44 15.54 -5.12
CA LYS A 283 2.90 16.49 -4.12
C LYS A 283 3.92 16.87 -3.05
N VAL A 284 4.75 15.94 -2.60
CA VAL A 284 5.77 16.21 -1.57
C VAL A 284 7.02 16.87 -2.18
N GLY A 285 7.39 16.49 -3.40
CA GLY A 285 8.57 17.02 -4.08
C GLY A 285 8.26 18.22 -4.97
N HIS A 286 7.87 17.94 -6.21
CA HIS A 286 7.77 18.94 -7.28
C HIS A 286 6.78 20.08 -6.98
N GLU A 287 5.56 19.77 -6.56
CA GLU A 287 4.54 20.81 -6.28
C GLU A 287 4.96 21.72 -5.11
N PHE A 288 5.66 21.15 -4.12
CA PHE A 288 6.19 21.91 -3.01
C PHE A 288 7.35 22.82 -3.46
N GLN A 289 8.26 22.30 -4.29
CA GLN A 289 9.38 23.05 -4.89
C GLN A 289 8.88 24.23 -5.73
N VAL A 290 7.88 24.03 -6.59
CA VAL A 290 7.29 25.10 -7.41
C VAL A 290 6.72 26.22 -6.54
N ARG A 291 6.09 25.88 -5.41
CA ARG A 291 5.57 26.89 -4.48
C ARG A 291 6.68 27.70 -3.80
N LEU A 292 7.80 27.06 -3.45
CA LEU A 292 8.97 27.77 -2.91
C LEU A 292 9.59 28.71 -3.95
N LEU A 293 9.67 28.29 -5.22
CA LEU A 293 10.21 29.11 -6.31
C LEU A 293 9.32 30.31 -6.65
N ASN A 294 8.01 30.20 -6.42
CA ASN A 294 7.05 31.29 -6.63
C ASN A 294 7.05 32.34 -5.51
N VAL A 295 7.87 32.18 -4.48
CA VAL A 295 8.07 33.20 -3.45
C VAL A 295 8.83 34.37 -4.06
N ASN A 296 8.35 35.60 -3.86
CA ASN A 296 9.03 36.79 -4.36
C ASN A 296 10.31 37.07 -3.56
N LEU A 297 11.42 36.49 -4.01
CA LEU A 297 12.74 36.64 -3.37
C LEU A 297 13.18 38.11 -3.28
N GLY A 298 12.81 38.95 -4.25
CA GLY A 298 13.18 40.37 -4.27
C GLY A 298 12.52 41.22 -3.19
N ALA A 299 11.44 40.74 -2.57
CA ALA A 299 10.73 41.41 -1.49
C ALA A 299 11.19 40.98 -0.08
N ILE A 300 12.16 40.06 0.00
CA ILE A 300 12.55 39.37 1.23
C ILE A 300 14.04 39.65 1.52
N ASP A 301 14.39 39.67 2.80
CA ASP A 301 15.75 39.85 3.27
C ASP A 301 16.72 38.73 2.81
N HIS A 302 18.01 39.07 2.72
CA HIS A 302 19.05 38.16 2.24
C HIS A 302 19.20 36.89 3.10
N SER A 303 18.87 36.94 4.39
CA SER A 303 18.97 35.76 5.27
C SER A 303 17.89 34.73 4.95
N THR A 304 16.68 35.19 4.67
CA THR A 304 15.57 34.32 4.25
C THR A 304 15.75 33.83 2.81
N GLN A 305 16.29 34.63 1.90
CA GLN A 305 16.66 34.17 0.55
C GLN A 305 17.60 32.96 0.62
N ARG A 306 18.66 33.05 1.44
CA ARG A 306 19.60 31.94 1.67
C ARG A 306 18.91 30.70 2.24
N GLU A 307 17.94 30.87 3.12
CA GLU A 307 17.18 29.74 3.66
C GLU A 307 16.25 29.10 2.61
N VAL A 308 15.63 29.89 1.72
CA VAL A 308 14.87 29.35 0.57
C VAL A 308 15.79 28.52 -0.33
N GLU A 309 16.99 29.00 -0.65
CA GLU A 309 17.98 28.25 -1.43
C GLU A 309 18.39 26.95 -0.72
N MET A 310 18.68 26.99 0.57
CA MET A 310 19.00 25.80 1.35
C MET A 310 17.84 24.79 1.39
N PHE A 311 16.60 25.28 1.37
CA PHE A 311 15.42 24.43 1.27
C PHE A 311 15.34 23.76 -0.11
N LEU A 312 15.48 24.51 -1.20
CA LEU A 312 15.50 23.95 -2.56
C LEU A 312 16.61 22.91 -2.73
N VAL A 313 17.80 23.16 -2.17
CA VAL A 313 18.90 22.19 -2.15
C VAL A 313 18.53 20.94 -1.34
N ALA A 314 17.85 21.09 -0.20
CA ALA A 314 17.39 19.94 0.59
C ALA A 314 16.38 19.07 -0.20
N ILE A 315 15.50 19.70 -0.98
CA ILE A 315 14.54 19.01 -1.86
C ILE A 315 15.28 18.25 -2.95
N ALA A 316 16.23 18.90 -3.62
CA ALA A 316 17.03 18.29 -4.69
C ALA A 316 17.89 17.11 -4.19
N LYS A 317 18.46 17.23 -2.98
CA LYS A 317 19.33 16.19 -2.40
C LYS A 317 18.56 15.02 -1.79
N ASN A 318 17.33 15.22 -1.33
CA ASN A 318 16.52 14.18 -0.69
C ASN A 318 15.15 14.06 -1.37
N PRO A 319 15.11 13.63 -2.65
CA PRO A 319 13.85 13.53 -3.37
C PRO A 319 12.92 12.55 -2.62
N PRO A 320 11.64 12.92 -2.45
CA PRO A 320 10.67 12.04 -1.84
C PRO A 320 10.28 11.01 -2.92
N ILE A 321 11.08 9.96 -3.08
CA ILE A 321 10.81 8.85 -4.00
C ILE A 321 10.52 7.61 -3.16
N MET A 322 9.40 6.95 -3.43
CA MET A 322 9.09 5.66 -2.81
C MET A 322 9.81 4.56 -3.59
N ASN A 323 10.80 3.95 -2.95
CA ASN A 323 11.51 2.80 -3.49
C ASN A 323 11.17 1.51 -2.72
N LEU A 324 11.11 0.40 -3.43
CA LEU A 324 11.04 -0.94 -2.84
C LEU A 324 12.46 -1.40 -2.51
N ASP A 325 13.11 -0.78 -1.52
CA ASP A 325 14.46 -1.15 -1.04
C ASP A 325 15.53 -1.22 -2.15
N GLY A 326 15.42 -0.35 -3.15
CA GLY A 326 16.34 -0.28 -4.29
C GLY A 326 16.04 -1.22 -5.46
N PHE A 327 15.05 -2.12 -5.34
CA PHE A 327 14.66 -3.00 -6.44
C PHE A 327 13.94 -2.24 -7.57
N THR A 328 13.06 -1.32 -7.21
CA THR A 328 12.37 -0.45 -8.18
C THR A 328 11.82 0.80 -7.50
N ASN A 329 11.63 1.86 -8.30
CA ASN A 329 10.84 3.02 -7.91
C ASN A 329 9.39 2.73 -8.30
N ILE A 330 8.45 2.93 -7.37
CA ILE A 330 7.02 2.60 -7.58
C ILE A 330 6.30 3.71 -8.39
N ASN A 331 7.03 4.78 -8.74
CA ASN A 331 6.52 6.01 -9.33
C ASN A 331 6.32 5.93 -10.84
#